data_AF-A0AAJ5RV23-F1
#
_entry.id   AF-A0AAJ5RV23-F1
#
_cell.length_a   1.000
_cell.length_b   1.000
_cell.length_c   1.000
_cell.angle_alpha   90.00
_cell.angle_beta   90.00
_cell.angle_gamma   90.00
#
_symmetry.space_group_name_H-M   'P 1'
#
loop_
_entity.id
_entity.type
_entity.pdbx_description
1 polymer ?
#
loop_
_entity_poly.entity_id
_entity_poly.type
_entity_poly.pdbx_seq_one_letter_code
_entity_poly.pdbx_strand_id
1 'polypeptide(L)'
;MKQIKLVFTGLLLSGLLMGCTEEEKKVEQVKAKEAENEVVTIETKTEVNSSKVWKDVSKPDGFNDYGIEPTLKAWIAYHAEDITKTTDVNEYYSRANRLTKELSYFRVQGEDLEKDFENLNVLQTFMGHLDYVISVEEEQGIDTAEAYEELKVSFKYFTELLQDLNSIINDNSQGETFGLTHQLDGNRVDELEKFLYSEAVEIGK
;
A
#
# COMPACT_ATOMS: atom_id res chain seq x y z
N MET A 1 31.56 -5.20 60.19
CA MET A 1 31.58 -6.68 60.24
C MET A 1 31.25 -7.22 58.85
N LYS A 2 32.08 -8.19 58.42
CA LYS A 2 31.93 -9.19 57.35
C LYS A 2 31.60 -8.75 55.91
N GLN A 3 32.62 -8.92 55.07
CA GLN A 3 32.54 -9.15 53.63
C GLN A 3 31.99 -10.55 53.31
N ILE A 4 31.63 -10.79 52.05
CA ILE A 4 32.16 -11.90 51.21
C ILE A 4 31.85 -11.57 49.74
N LYS A 5 32.91 -11.56 48.92
CA LYS A 5 32.90 -11.66 47.45
C LYS A 5 32.69 -13.12 47.07
N LEU A 6 32.03 -13.41 45.94
CA LEU A 6 32.25 -14.67 45.22
C LEU A 6 32.04 -14.48 43.71
N VAL A 7 33.14 -14.68 42.98
CA VAL A 7 33.29 -14.87 41.54
C VAL A 7 33.49 -16.37 41.34
N PHE A 8 32.91 -16.99 40.30
CA PHE A 8 33.36 -18.19 39.58
C PHE A 8 32.47 -18.28 38.32
N THR A 9 32.93 -18.08 37.07
CA THR A 9 33.94 -18.75 36.23
C THR A 9 33.64 -20.22 35.89
N GLY A 10 33.22 -20.45 34.64
CA GLY A 10 33.57 -21.62 33.80
C GLY A 10 32.70 -22.88 33.92
N LEU A 11 32.23 -23.42 32.79
CA LEU A 11 32.95 -24.47 32.04
C LEU A 11 32.21 -24.87 30.75
N LEU A 12 32.98 -24.97 29.65
CA LEU A 12 32.69 -25.77 28.46
C LEU A 12 32.66 -27.27 28.80
N LEU A 13 31.80 -28.04 28.13
CA LEU A 13 32.07 -29.46 27.86
C LEU A 13 31.31 -29.94 26.61
N SER A 14 32.10 -30.14 25.56
CA SER A 14 31.88 -31.03 24.43
C SER A 14 31.55 -32.46 24.86
N GLY A 15 30.68 -33.15 24.13
CA GLY A 15 30.46 -34.59 24.28
C GLY A 15 29.91 -35.19 22.98
N LEU A 16 30.71 -36.07 22.39
CA LEU A 16 30.58 -36.73 21.09
C LEU A 16 30.24 -38.22 21.36
N LEU A 17 29.62 -38.87 20.37
CA LEU A 17 29.65 -40.31 20.05
C LEU A 17 28.48 -41.26 20.40
N MET A 18 28.11 -42.00 19.34
CA MET A 18 27.71 -43.42 19.23
C MET A 18 26.30 -43.81 19.73
N GLY A 19 25.51 -44.61 19.00
CA GLY A 19 25.74 -45.31 17.73
C GLY A 19 24.58 -46.24 17.36
N CYS A 20 24.48 -46.47 16.04
CA CYS A 20 24.02 -47.61 15.23
C CYS A 20 23.15 -48.75 15.81
N THR A 21 22.11 -49.12 15.06
CA THR A 21 21.86 -50.46 14.44
C THR A 21 20.64 -50.31 13.50
N GLU A 22 20.68 -50.47 12.17
CA GLU A 22 21.21 -51.47 11.22
C GLU A 22 20.21 -52.60 10.90
N GLU A 23 19.84 -52.70 9.61
CA GLU A 23 19.65 -53.92 8.78
C GLU A 23 19.41 -53.42 7.33
N GLU A 24 20.42 -53.35 6.46
CA GLU A 24 21.16 -54.39 5.70
C GLU A 24 20.64 -54.61 4.25
N LYS A 25 21.50 -54.19 3.30
CA LYS A 25 21.96 -54.91 2.08
C LYS A 25 20.93 -55.17 0.95
N LYS A 26 21.24 -54.91 -0.33
CA LYS A 26 22.46 -55.26 -1.10
C LYS A 26 22.55 -54.42 -2.39
N VAL A 27 23.78 -53.99 -2.71
CA VAL A 27 24.20 -53.39 -3.98
C VAL A 27 24.66 -54.49 -4.94
N GLU A 28 24.38 -54.37 -6.23
CA GLU A 28 25.31 -54.86 -7.27
C GLU A 28 25.25 -53.94 -8.50
N GLN A 29 26.42 -53.48 -8.94
CA GLN A 29 26.64 -52.64 -10.13
C GLN A 29 26.92 -53.49 -11.38
N VAL A 30 26.84 -52.80 -12.52
CA VAL A 30 27.53 -52.99 -13.83
C VAL A 30 26.72 -53.62 -14.97
N LYS A 31 26.19 -52.79 -15.89
CA LYS A 31 26.67 -52.62 -17.29
C LYS A 31 25.72 -51.75 -18.14
N ALA A 32 26.30 -50.69 -18.68
CA ALA A 32 25.99 -49.94 -19.92
C ALA A 32 24.58 -50.00 -20.54
N LYS A 33 23.95 -48.83 -20.66
CA LYS A 33 23.48 -48.25 -21.95
C LYS A 33 23.03 -46.79 -21.76
N GLU A 34 23.38 -45.98 -22.77
CA GLU A 34 23.02 -44.57 -22.92
C GLU A 34 21.50 -44.34 -22.80
N ALA A 35 21.13 -43.30 -22.06
CA ALA A 35 19.98 -42.46 -22.36
C ALA A 35 20.21 -41.11 -21.66
N GLU A 36 20.32 -40.06 -22.47
CA GLU A 36 20.25 -38.67 -22.06
C GLU A 36 19.04 -38.48 -21.13
N ASN A 37 19.29 -38.13 -19.87
CA ASN A 37 18.26 -37.55 -19.02
C ASN A 37 18.64 -36.10 -18.81
N GLU A 38 18.14 -35.31 -19.76
CA GLU A 38 17.98 -33.88 -19.68
C GLU A 38 17.39 -33.53 -18.31
N VAL A 39 18.19 -32.89 -17.46
CA VAL A 39 17.69 -32.24 -16.26
C VAL A 39 16.85 -31.07 -16.76
N VAL A 40 15.57 -31.33 -16.99
CA VAL A 40 14.56 -30.29 -17.19
C VAL A 40 14.52 -29.52 -15.89
N THR A 41 15.35 -28.48 -15.84
CA THR A 41 15.21 -27.39 -14.89
C THR A 41 13.93 -26.71 -15.36
N ILE A 42 12.82 -27.06 -14.72
CA ILE A 42 11.58 -26.31 -14.85
C ILE A 42 11.89 -24.96 -14.20
N GLU A 43 12.40 -24.02 -14.99
CA GLU A 43 12.33 -22.62 -14.68
C GLU A 43 10.85 -22.29 -14.60
N THR A 44 10.30 -22.30 -13.38
CA THR A 44 9.05 -21.63 -13.09
C THR A 44 9.29 -20.15 -13.38
N LYS A 45 9.03 -19.74 -14.63
CA LYS A 45 8.78 -18.35 -14.98
C LYS A 45 7.67 -17.88 -14.06
N THR A 46 8.02 -17.14 -13.01
CA THR A 46 7.06 -16.34 -12.28
C THR A 46 6.43 -15.43 -13.31
N GLU A 47 5.16 -15.67 -13.63
CA GLU A 47 4.39 -14.84 -14.53
C GLU A 47 4.30 -13.47 -13.86
N VAL A 48 5.12 -12.52 -14.34
CA VAL A 48 5.09 -11.15 -13.83
C VAL A 48 3.71 -10.61 -14.18
N ASN A 49 2.86 -10.41 -13.17
CA ASN A 49 1.58 -9.76 -13.38
C ASN A 49 1.87 -8.33 -13.90
N SER A 50 1.58 -8.11 -15.18
CA SER A 50 1.88 -6.85 -15.85
C SER A 50 1.13 -5.66 -15.22
N SER A 51 0.00 -5.89 -14.56
CA SER A 51 -0.79 -4.82 -13.93
C SER A 51 -0.08 -4.20 -12.72
N LYS A 52 0.80 -4.96 -12.05
CA LYS A 52 1.57 -4.53 -10.88
C LYS A 52 2.87 -3.82 -11.22
N VAL A 53 3.32 -3.87 -12.47
CA VAL A 53 4.54 -3.17 -12.90
C VAL A 53 4.19 -1.70 -13.11
N TRP A 54 4.87 -0.82 -12.39
CA TRP A 54 4.65 0.62 -12.50
C TRP A 54 5.95 1.42 -12.65
N LYS A 55 5.82 2.66 -13.09
CA LYS A 55 6.93 3.59 -13.30
C LYS A 55 6.50 5.03 -12.97
N ASP A 56 7.39 5.77 -12.32
CA ASP A 56 7.28 7.23 -12.23
C ASP A 56 7.60 7.90 -13.58
N VAL A 57 6.64 8.65 -14.11
CA VAL A 57 6.76 9.44 -15.35
C VAL A 57 6.46 10.92 -15.12
N SER A 58 6.61 11.37 -13.88
CA SER A 58 6.39 12.75 -13.45
C SER A 58 7.22 13.74 -14.27
N LYS A 59 6.63 14.92 -14.50
CA LYS A 59 7.29 16.07 -15.14
C LYS A 59 7.07 17.27 -14.23
N PRO A 60 7.88 17.43 -13.20
CA PRO A 60 7.66 18.43 -12.15
C PRO A 60 8.08 19.85 -12.58
N ASP A 61 8.25 20.10 -13.88
CA ASP A 61 8.57 21.41 -14.41
C ASP A 61 7.45 22.40 -14.03
N GLY A 62 7.79 23.44 -13.29
CA GLY A 62 6.82 24.41 -12.75
C GLY A 62 6.25 24.05 -11.37
N PHE A 63 6.56 22.87 -10.83
CA PHE A 63 6.32 22.56 -9.43
C PHE A 63 7.42 23.22 -8.58
N ASN A 64 7.08 24.36 -7.95
CA ASN A 64 7.93 25.02 -6.97
C ASN A 64 7.07 25.45 -5.80
N ASP A 65 6.65 24.46 -5.00
CA ASP A 65 5.77 24.72 -3.88
C ASP A 65 6.31 24.16 -2.55
N TYR A 66 6.19 24.98 -1.51
CA TYR A 66 6.42 24.65 -0.10
C TYR A 66 7.77 24.03 0.29
N GLY A 67 8.82 24.17 -0.51
CA GLY A 67 10.14 23.60 -0.21
C GLY A 67 10.18 22.07 -0.28
N ILE A 68 9.21 21.47 -0.96
CA ILE A 68 9.16 20.03 -1.24
C ILE A 68 10.08 19.75 -2.43
N GLU A 69 10.89 18.69 -2.34
CA GLU A 69 11.69 18.25 -3.48
C GLU A 69 10.74 17.86 -4.64
N PRO A 70 10.98 18.30 -5.89
CA PRO A 70 10.09 18.05 -7.02
C PRO A 70 10.16 16.59 -7.52
N THR A 71 9.85 15.63 -6.66
CA THR A 71 9.79 14.19 -6.96
C THR A 71 8.48 13.61 -6.47
N LEU A 72 7.96 12.58 -7.15
CA LEU A 72 6.75 11.87 -6.73
C LEU A 72 6.87 11.38 -5.28
N LYS A 73 8.05 10.88 -4.90
CA LYS A 73 8.38 10.38 -3.56
C LYS A 73 8.22 11.43 -2.48
N ALA A 74 8.85 12.60 -2.65
CA ALA A 74 8.78 13.67 -1.67
C ALA A 74 7.38 14.29 -1.61
N TRP A 75 6.72 14.44 -2.77
CA TRP A 75 5.37 14.97 -2.86
C TRP A 75 4.34 14.07 -2.14
N ILE A 76 4.32 12.75 -2.41
CA ILE A 76 3.37 11.84 -1.77
C ILE A 76 3.62 11.73 -0.26
N ALA A 77 4.89 11.71 0.16
CA ALA A 77 5.25 11.66 1.58
C ALA A 77 4.77 12.92 2.32
N TYR A 78 4.96 14.10 1.73
CA TYR A 78 4.49 15.35 2.29
C TYR A 78 2.97 15.33 2.49
N HIS A 79 2.21 14.94 1.46
CA HIS A 79 0.75 14.94 1.54
C HIS A 79 0.22 13.87 2.49
N ALA A 80 0.83 12.68 2.51
CA ALA A 80 0.49 11.63 3.46
C ALA A 80 0.72 12.09 4.90
N GLU A 81 1.77 12.86 5.19
CA GLU A 81 1.95 13.46 6.51
C GLU A 81 0.95 14.59 6.77
N ASP A 82 0.79 15.51 5.82
CA ASP A 82 0.00 16.73 5.99
C ASP A 82 -1.49 16.46 6.18
N ILE A 83 -2.06 15.49 5.44
CA ILE A 83 -3.49 15.17 5.52
C ILE A 83 -3.91 14.75 6.93
N THR A 84 -3.01 14.11 7.68
CA THR A 84 -3.28 13.63 9.05
C THR A 84 -3.26 14.72 10.11
N LYS A 85 -2.81 15.94 9.76
CA LYS A 85 -2.68 17.06 10.70
C LYS A 85 -4.00 17.74 10.99
N THR A 86 -5.05 17.47 10.23
CA THR A 86 -6.35 18.09 10.43
C THR A 86 -7.36 17.13 11.05
N THR A 87 -8.17 17.68 11.94
CA THR A 87 -9.43 17.08 12.42
C THR A 87 -10.60 18.02 12.18
N ASP A 88 -10.36 19.14 11.48
CA ASP A 88 -11.38 20.13 11.14
C ASP A 88 -12.02 19.71 9.83
N VAL A 89 -13.31 19.38 9.88
CA VAL A 89 -14.08 18.92 8.73
C VAL A 89 -14.09 19.95 7.60
N ASN A 90 -14.03 21.24 7.93
CA ASN A 90 -13.99 22.32 6.92
C ASN A 90 -12.68 22.34 6.12
N GLU A 91 -11.63 21.69 6.61
CA GLU A 91 -10.36 21.60 5.89
C GLU A 91 -10.28 20.39 4.96
N TYR A 92 -11.13 19.37 5.15
CA TYR A 92 -11.00 18.07 4.50
C TYR A 92 -10.96 18.18 2.97
N TYR A 93 -11.95 18.84 2.37
CA TYR A 93 -11.99 19.06 0.93
C TYR A 93 -10.80 19.89 0.44
N SER A 94 -10.48 20.99 1.13
CA SER A 94 -9.43 21.92 0.68
C SER A 94 -8.05 21.25 0.60
N ARG A 95 -7.72 20.37 1.56
CA ARG A 95 -6.46 19.61 1.58
C ARG A 95 -6.44 18.53 0.50
N ALA A 96 -7.51 17.77 0.33
CA ALA A 96 -7.61 16.79 -0.73
C ALA A 96 -7.52 17.43 -2.13
N ASN A 97 -8.22 18.54 -2.34
CA ASN A 97 -8.21 19.31 -3.59
C ASN A 97 -6.82 19.88 -3.92
N ARG A 98 -6.04 20.26 -2.90
CA ARG A 98 -4.65 20.69 -3.12
C ARG A 98 -3.81 19.56 -3.69
N LEU A 99 -3.88 18.37 -3.09
CA LEU A 99 -3.18 17.18 -3.60
C LEU A 99 -3.56 16.90 -5.06
N THR A 100 -4.85 16.85 -5.37
CA THR A 100 -5.28 16.48 -6.74
C THR A 100 -4.95 17.53 -7.79
N LYS A 101 -4.89 18.82 -7.45
CA LYS A 101 -4.38 19.87 -8.37
C LYS A 101 -2.91 19.65 -8.71
N GLU A 102 -2.12 19.22 -7.72
CA GLU A 102 -0.69 18.97 -7.88
C GLU A 102 -0.38 17.66 -8.63
N LEU A 103 -1.33 16.71 -8.71
CA LEU A 103 -1.21 15.49 -9.56
C LEU A 103 -0.94 15.80 -11.04
N SER A 104 -1.23 17.01 -11.51
CA SER A 104 -0.88 17.42 -12.88
C SER A 104 0.64 17.33 -13.15
N TYR A 105 1.48 17.51 -12.13
CA TYR A 105 2.95 17.44 -12.16
C TYR A 105 3.50 16.04 -11.91
N PHE A 106 2.78 15.24 -11.10
CA PHE A 106 3.22 13.93 -10.64
C PHE A 106 2.37 12.82 -11.24
N ARG A 107 3.02 11.93 -12.00
CA ARG A 107 2.32 10.90 -12.77
C ARG A 107 3.02 9.57 -12.66
N VAL A 108 2.22 8.53 -12.53
CA VAL A 108 2.64 7.13 -12.61
C VAL A 108 2.12 6.52 -13.91
N GLN A 109 2.80 5.48 -14.38
CA GLN A 109 2.30 4.52 -15.36
C GLN A 109 2.24 3.17 -14.69
N GLY A 110 1.17 2.41 -14.90
CA GLY A 110 0.98 1.09 -14.31
C GLY A 110 -0.48 0.91 -13.96
N GLU A 111 -1.09 -0.14 -14.49
CA GLU A 111 -2.55 -0.28 -14.50
C GLU A 111 -3.17 -0.16 -13.10
N ASP A 112 -2.65 -0.90 -12.13
CA ASP A 112 -3.25 -0.93 -10.80
C ASP A 112 -2.93 0.33 -10.00
N LEU A 113 -1.70 0.86 -10.10
CA LEU A 113 -1.34 2.10 -9.42
C LEU A 113 -2.07 3.31 -10.01
N GLU A 114 -2.31 3.35 -11.32
CA GLU A 114 -3.12 4.40 -11.97
C GLU A 114 -4.56 4.38 -11.46
N LYS A 115 -5.18 3.20 -11.29
CA LYS A 115 -6.50 3.05 -10.66
C LYS A 115 -6.51 3.56 -9.22
N ASP A 116 -5.47 3.28 -8.44
CA ASP A 116 -5.37 3.76 -7.06
C ASP A 116 -5.32 5.30 -7.00
N PHE A 117 -4.59 5.96 -7.92
CA PHE A 117 -4.61 7.41 -8.06
C PHE A 117 -5.95 7.96 -8.57
N GLU A 118 -6.65 7.22 -9.43
CA GLU A 118 -8.00 7.57 -9.88
C GLU A 118 -8.99 7.55 -8.70
N ASN A 119 -8.93 6.53 -7.85
CA ASN A 119 -9.76 6.43 -6.65
C ASN A 119 -9.54 7.63 -5.69
N LEU A 120 -8.29 8.11 -5.52
CA LEU A 120 -8.04 9.37 -4.79
C LEU A 120 -8.76 10.57 -5.41
N ASN A 121 -8.73 10.68 -6.75
CA ASN A 121 -9.39 11.78 -7.45
C ASN A 121 -10.92 11.73 -7.35
N VAL A 122 -11.49 10.52 -7.41
CA VAL A 122 -12.95 10.32 -7.21
C VAL A 122 -13.35 10.68 -5.78
N LEU A 123 -12.63 10.21 -4.76
CA LEU A 123 -12.86 10.59 -3.36
C LEU A 123 -12.81 12.11 -3.17
N GLN A 124 -11.81 12.78 -3.76
CA GLN A 124 -11.69 14.24 -3.68
C GLN A 124 -12.85 14.97 -4.34
N THR A 125 -13.28 14.49 -5.50
CA THR A 125 -14.44 15.04 -6.22
C THR A 125 -15.71 14.88 -5.41
N PHE A 126 -15.91 13.71 -4.81
CA PHE A 126 -17.06 13.42 -3.96
C PHE A 126 -17.07 14.30 -2.70
N MET A 127 -15.92 14.47 -2.03
CA MET A 127 -15.80 15.42 -0.92
C MET A 127 -16.16 16.85 -1.32
N GLY A 128 -15.80 17.30 -2.53
CA GLY A 128 -16.18 18.62 -3.02
C GLY A 128 -17.67 18.76 -3.31
N HIS A 129 -18.32 17.69 -3.75
CA HIS A 129 -19.77 17.65 -3.88
C HIS A 129 -20.45 17.78 -2.51
N LEU A 130 -20.00 17.01 -1.53
CA LEU A 130 -20.55 17.04 -0.17
C LEU A 130 -20.37 18.41 0.50
N ASP A 131 -19.17 19.00 0.39
CA ASP A 131 -18.86 20.35 0.92
C ASP A 131 -19.82 21.41 0.33
N TYR A 132 -20.09 21.31 -0.98
CA TYR A 132 -21.08 22.16 -1.65
C TYR A 132 -22.52 21.93 -1.16
N VAL A 133 -22.94 20.66 -1.05
CA VAL A 133 -24.29 20.30 -0.56
C VAL A 133 -24.50 20.85 0.85
N ILE A 134 -23.55 20.60 1.76
CA ILE A 134 -23.58 21.11 3.13
C ILE A 134 -23.75 22.63 3.14
N SER A 135 -22.92 23.36 2.39
CA SER A 135 -22.99 24.82 2.33
C SER A 135 -24.37 25.31 1.86
N VAL A 136 -24.94 24.70 0.83
CA VAL A 136 -26.22 25.12 0.24
C VAL A 136 -27.42 24.77 1.13
N GLU A 137 -27.36 23.63 1.81
CA GLU A 137 -28.41 23.16 2.72
C GLU A 137 -28.41 23.93 4.04
N GLU A 138 -27.24 24.25 4.60
CA GLU A 138 -27.12 25.10 5.79
C GLU A 138 -27.70 26.51 5.54
N GLU A 139 -27.45 27.11 4.38
CA GLU A 139 -28.04 28.39 3.98
C GLU A 139 -29.58 28.34 3.93
N GLN A 140 -30.14 27.16 3.64
CA GLN A 140 -31.58 26.93 3.59
C GLN A 140 -32.17 26.46 4.92
N GLY A 141 -31.33 26.23 5.94
CA GLY A 141 -31.75 25.67 7.22
C GLY A 141 -32.20 24.20 7.14
N ILE A 142 -31.67 23.46 6.16
CA ILE A 142 -31.87 22.02 5.98
C ILE A 142 -30.84 21.28 6.84
N ASP A 143 -31.21 20.11 7.37
CA ASP A 143 -30.32 19.26 8.16
C ASP A 143 -29.24 18.62 7.27
N THR A 144 -27.98 18.78 7.66
CA THR A 144 -26.80 18.33 6.90
C THR A 144 -26.03 17.20 7.59
N ALA A 145 -26.59 16.62 8.66
CA ALA A 145 -25.90 15.61 9.46
C ALA A 145 -25.39 14.41 8.65
N GLU A 146 -26.18 13.93 7.68
CA GLU A 146 -25.80 12.80 6.82
C GLU A 146 -24.64 13.16 5.90
N ALA A 147 -24.71 14.30 5.20
CA ALA A 147 -23.64 14.78 4.33
C ALA A 147 -22.32 15.00 5.09
N TYR A 148 -22.39 15.49 6.34
CA TYR A 148 -21.20 15.60 7.19
C TYR A 148 -20.59 14.24 7.55
N GLU A 149 -21.39 13.21 7.80
CA GLU A 149 -20.88 11.86 8.07
C GLU A 149 -20.25 11.24 6.81
N GLU A 150 -20.89 11.40 5.65
CA GLU A 150 -20.31 10.96 4.37
C GLU A 150 -18.99 11.68 4.05
N LEU A 151 -18.89 12.97 4.38
CA LEU A 151 -17.65 13.74 4.19
C LEU A 151 -16.52 13.20 5.08
N LYS A 152 -16.82 12.84 6.33
CA LYS A 152 -15.84 12.20 7.24
C LYS A 152 -15.42 10.83 6.75
N VAL A 153 -16.34 10.00 6.26
CA VAL A 153 -16.03 8.68 5.70
C VAL A 153 -15.16 8.81 4.45
N SER A 154 -15.50 9.74 3.55
CA SER A 154 -14.73 10.03 2.35
C SER A 154 -13.30 10.47 2.69
N PHE A 155 -13.15 11.38 3.66
CA PHE A 155 -11.85 11.86 4.12
C PHE A 155 -11.02 10.76 4.76
N LYS A 156 -11.66 9.85 5.51
CA LYS A 156 -11.00 8.67 6.06
C LYS A 156 -10.44 7.78 4.95
N TYR A 157 -11.26 7.39 3.96
CA TYR A 157 -10.78 6.59 2.83
C TYR A 157 -9.67 7.29 2.04
N PHE A 158 -9.79 8.61 1.83
CA PHE A 158 -8.76 9.38 1.15
C PHE A 158 -7.43 9.34 1.90
N THR A 159 -7.48 9.52 3.22
CA THR A 159 -6.30 9.45 4.09
C THR A 159 -5.67 8.06 4.08
N GLU A 160 -6.47 7.00 4.28
CA GLU A 160 -5.99 5.61 4.30
C GLU A 160 -5.38 5.20 2.95
N LEU A 161 -6.02 5.54 1.82
CA LEU A 161 -5.51 5.26 0.49
C LEU A 161 -4.21 6.02 0.20
N LEU A 162 -4.12 7.28 0.64
CA LEU A 162 -2.90 8.07 0.51
C LEU A 162 -1.73 7.49 1.31
N GLN A 163 -1.98 6.92 2.49
CA GLN A 163 -0.96 6.22 3.26
C GLN A 163 -0.48 4.95 2.55
N ASP A 164 -1.40 4.16 1.98
CA ASP A 164 -1.04 2.97 1.21
C ASP A 164 -0.17 3.34 0.00
N LEU A 165 -0.55 4.40 -0.74
CA LEU A 165 0.21 4.93 -1.87
C LEU A 165 1.61 5.42 -1.47
N ASN A 166 1.71 6.11 -0.33
CA ASN A 166 3.00 6.51 0.22
C ASN A 166 3.89 5.28 0.52
N SER A 167 3.34 4.23 1.13
CA SER A 167 4.06 2.97 1.40
C SER A 167 4.54 2.28 0.11
N ILE A 168 3.70 2.23 -0.93
CA ILE A 168 4.05 1.69 -2.25
C ILE A 168 5.24 2.45 -2.85
N ILE A 169 5.18 3.78 -2.83
CA ILE A 169 6.12 4.65 -3.55
C ILE A 169 7.45 4.81 -2.79
N ASN A 170 7.40 4.92 -1.45
CA ASN A 170 8.56 5.23 -0.63
C ASN A 170 9.20 4.00 0.02
N ASP A 171 8.40 3.02 0.47
CA ASP A 171 8.88 1.92 1.31
C ASP A 171 8.98 0.58 0.58
N ASN A 172 8.82 0.56 -0.75
CA ASN A 172 8.70 -0.68 -1.54
C ASN A 172 7.65 -1.63 -0.93
N SER A 173 6.54 -1.06 -0.46
CA SER A 173 5.43 -1.80 0.18
C SER A 173 5.81 -2.46 1.51
N GLN A 174 6.88 -2.02 2.18
CA GLN A 174 7.29 -2.50 3.50
C GLN A 174 6.66 -1.60 4.58
N GLY A 175 5.40 -1.86 4.95
CA GLY A 175 4.70 -1.11 5.99
C GLY A 175 3.33 -1.72 6.29
N GLU A 176 2.72 -1.29 7.40
CA GLU A 176 1.29 -1.55 7.62
C GLU A 176 0.49 -0.80 6.57
N THR A 177 -0.49 -1.48 5.96
CA THR A 177 -1.36 -0.93 4.94
C THR A 177 -2.81 -1.11 5.37
N PHE A 178 -3.67 -0.24 4.87
CA PHE A 178 -5.12 -0.26 5.09
C PHE A 178 -5.85 -1.19 4.13
N GLY A 179 -5.13 -1.71 3.13
CA GLY A 179 -5.65 -2.71 2.19
C GLY A 179 -6.56 -2.12 1.12
N LEU A 180 -6.41 -0.83 0.79
CA LEU A 180 -7.29 -0.11 -0.13
C LEU A 180 -6.77 -0.05 -1.57
N THR A 181 -5.55 -0.57 -1.82
CA THR A 181 -4.88 -0.43 -3.12
C THR A 181 -5.01 -1.68 -3.98
N HIS A 182 -5.34 -1.49 -5.25
CA HIS A 182 -5.19 -2.51 -6.28
C HIS A 182 -3.73 -2.92 -6.39
N GLN A 183 -2.78 -1.97 -6.31
CA GLN A 183 -1.35 -2.26 -6.49
C GLN A 183 -0.80 -3.30 -5.49
N LEU A 184 -1.42 -3.46 -4.31
CA LEU A 184 -1.03 -4.45 -3.29
C LEU A 184 -2.02 -5.62 -3.14
N ASP A 185 -3.00 -5.75 -4.04
CA ASP A 185 -4.10 -6.72 -3.90
C ASP A 185 -4.79 -6.59 -2.53
N GLY A 186 -5.08 -5.34 -2.14
CA GLY A 186 -5.65 -4.99 -0.85
C GLY A 186 -7.00 -5.66 -0.61
N ASN A 187 -7.22 -6.14 0.61
CA ASN A 187 -8.44 -6.86 0.99
C ASN A 187 -9.69 -5.96 1.15
N ARG A 188 -9.54 -4.64 1.05
CA ARG A 188 -10.60 -3.62 1.16
C ARG A 188 -10.78 -2.81 -0.11
N VAL A 189 -10.16 -3.21 -1.23
CA VAL A 189 -10.39 -2.60 -2.54
C VAL A 189 -11.87 -2.62 -2.91
N ASP A 190 -12.52 -3.79 -2.82
CA ASP A 190 -13.95 -3.94 -3.09
C ASP A 190 -14.85 -3.08 -2.17
N GLU A 191 -14.41 -2.81 -0.94
CA GLU A 191 -15.13 -1.95 0.00
C GLU A 191 -15.10 -0.50 -0.48
N LEU A 192 -13.91 -0.01 -0.85
CA LEU A 192 -13.72 1.32 -1.39
C LEU A 192 -14.46 1.51 -2.72
N GLU A 193 -14.34 0.57 -3.66
CA GLU A 193 -15.00 0.69 -4.96
C GLU A 193 -16.53 0.67 -4.84
N LYS A 194 -17.09 -0.10 -3.91
CA LYS A 194 -18.53 -0.03 -3.62
C LYS A 194 -18.91 1.33 -3.08
N PHE A 195 -18.13 1.89 -2.16
CA PHE A 195 -18.38 3.24 -1.65
C PHE A 195 -18.35 4.29 -2.79
N LEU A 196 -17.41 4.16 -3.74
CA LEU A 196 -17.23 5.12 -4.82
C LEU A 196 -18.22 4.99 -6.00
N TYR A 197 -18.64 3.75 -6.33
CA TYR A 197 -19.29 3.47 -7.61
C TYR A 197 -20.66 2.78 -7.49
N SER A 198 -21.14 2.45 -6.29
CA SER A 198 -22.39 1.70 -6.13
C SER A 198 -23.65 2.44 -6.59
N GLU A 199 -23.62 3.76 -6.75
CA GLU A 199 -24.74 4.52 -7.33
C GLU A 199 -24.73 4.59 -8.88
N ALA A 200 -23.62 4.21 -9.54
CA ALA A 200 -23.51 4.34 -11.00
C ALA A 200 -24.15 3.17 -11.79
N VAL A 201 -24.54 2.07 -11.13
CA VAL A 201 -24.97 0.83 -11.80
C VAL A 201 -26.49 0.70 -11.96
N GLU A 202 -27.30 1.55 -11.31
CA GLU A 202 -28.77 1.47 -11.44
C GLU A 202 -29.37 2.31 -12.60
N ILE A 203 -28.58 3.13 -13.32
CA ILE A 203 -29.07 3.95 -14.44
C ILE A 203 -28.94 3.24 -15.80
N GLY A 204 -28.96 1.90 -15.80
CA GLY A 204 -28.65 1.08 -16.97
C GLY A 204 -29.50 -0.17 -17.17
N LYS A 205 -30.74 -0.19 -16.66
CA LYS A 205 -31.73 -1.23 -16.99
C LYS A 205 -33.10 -0.66 -17.33
#